data_AF-A0A345E4W4-F1
#
_entry.id   AF-A0A345E4W4-F1
#
_cell.length_a   1.000
_cell.length_b   1.000
_cell.length_c   1.000
_cell.angle_alpha   90.00
_cell.angle_beta   90.00
_cell.angle_gamma   90.00
#
_symmetry.space_group_name_H-M   'P 1'
#
loop_
_entity.id
_entity.type
_entity.pdbx_description
1 polymer ?
#
loop_
_entity_poly.entity_id
_entity_poly.type
_entity_poly.pdbx_seq_one_letter_code
_entity_poly.pdbx_strand_id
1 'polypeptide(L)'
;MLGLPDAATLFRLALLSSVLVALVAIALLDRPRGRWGRVLRARFVLGVPWGTLVSVVLILAVYLLVQGGWGHWYRPVTIPFRAWSYFYPLGMATAAFSHSGAGHLIGNLVGTLVLAPIAEYAWGHYPRKRGVQTFTSPLTNPYVRALVVFPAAVVGVGLFTALFAIGPVIGFSGVVFAFAGFALVRYPITTVVAVTAGNGLRTLYGALRQPTLSASAGPSYSSPWWADIAIQGHAIGLLTGLLLGVWLARTRGDDRPSAARVAVGVALFGVAQSLWAVYWYRGGETYVLYRAAGVALVVALATLVAATVATSDRPLLPTPDDPKAVRAVPRWQVGATVLLLCTAALAGPAVPVNLTTTSSGDLPGGSDPIEVRGYEVTYAEDVPNGMVSVIDVEAFGETTQVNTSGVIVRNRERGIWMTAVSKGRLDFDGETGVLVGGVGWRETVRVQRRGWNAIGGGTVYKVFLAYGDRNVTAYTSPPVRADPVVAGRNVTVEAAPEGFRLNVSLGNRSATGPVPAVNETASIGGLEFANVEGRVYAINGATRVRVARQETYE
;
A
#
# COMPACT_ATOMS: atom_id res chain seq x y z
N MET A 1 -0.34 49.67 -11.22
CA MET A 1 -1.05 48.79 -12.18
C MET A 1 -1.13 47.41 -11.55
N LEU A 2 -2.33 46.92 -11.23
CA LEU A 2 -2.52 45.52 -10.82
C LEU A 2 -2.32 44.66 -12.07
N GLY A 3 -1.29 43.82 -12.08
CA GLY A 3 -1.04 42.90 -13.19
C GLY A 3 -2.20 41.94 -13.37
N LEU A 4 -2.50 41.56 -14.61
CA LEU A 4 -3.51 40.54 -14.89
C LEU A 4 -3.10 39.22 -14.20
N PRO A 5 -4.07 38.49 -13.60
CA PRO A 5 -3.79 37.21 -12.96
C PRO A 5 -3.22 36.21 -13.97
N ASP A 6 -2.32 35.34 -13.51
CA ASP A 6 -1.75 34.28 -14.33
C ASP A 6 -2.81 33.25 -14.75
N ALA A 7 -2.52 32.47 -15.80
CA ALA A 7 -3.45 31.47 -16.33
C ALA A 7 -3.88 30.44 -15.26
N ALA A 8 -2.96 30.08 -14.36
CA ALA A 8 -3.24 29.15 -13.27
C ALA A 8 -4.29 29.71 -12.29
N THR A 9 -4.20 30.99 -11.94
CA THR A 9 -5.20 31.68 -11.11
C THR A 9 -6.54 31.78 -11.83
N LEU A 10 -6.52 32.14 -13.12
CA LEU A 10 -7.73 32.19 -13.94
C LEU A 10 -8.44 30.83 -14.01
N PHE A 11 -7.71 29.72 -14.21
CA PHE A 11 -8.29 28.38 -14.24
C PHE A 11 -8.86 27.94 -12.88
N ARG A 12 -8.18 28.26 -11.76
CA ARG A 12 -8.74 28.01 -10.43
C ARG A 12 -10.04 28.79 -10.21
N LEU A 13 -10.06 30.07 -10.57
CA LEU A 13 -11.26 30.91 -10.46
C LEU A 13 -12.38 30.39 -11.35
N ALA A 14 -12.11 30.01 -12.60
CA ALA A 14 -13.09 29.44 -13.51
C ALA A 14 -13.67 28.13 -12.96
N LEU A 15 -12.81 27.25 -12.43
CA LEU A 15 -13.22 25.98 -11.83
C LEU A 15 -14.09 26.18 -10.58
N LEU A 16 -13.64 27.01 -9.63
CA LEU A 16 -14.40 27.33 -8.42
C LEU A 16 -15.74 27.98 -8.75
N SER A 17 -15.75 28.91 -9.71
CA SER A 17 -16.98 29.57 -10.17
C SER A 17 -17.94 28.57 -10.82
N SER A 18 -17.44 27.65 -11.65
CA SER A 18 -18.26 26.62 -12.30
C SER A 18 -18.90 25.68 -11.27
N VAL A 19 -18.12 25.24 -10.27
CA VAL A 19 -18.64 24.41 -9.17
C VAL A 19 -19.66 25.20 -8.35
N LEU A 20 -19.39 26.46 -8.02
CA LEU A 20 -20.31 27.31 -7.27
C LEU A 20 -21.63 27.51 -8.02
N VAL A 21 -21.58 27.83 -9.32
CA VAL A 21 -22.77 27.99 -10.17
C VAL A 21 -23.58 26.70 -10.21
N ALA A 22 -22.92 25.54 -10.39
CA ALA A 22 -23.61 24.25 -10.36
C ALA A 22 -24.29 23.99 -9.01
N LEU A 23 -23.60 24.23 -7.89
CA LEU A 23 -24.16 24.04 -6.55
C LEU A 23 -25.33 24.99 -6.27
N VAL A 24 -25.22 26.26 -6.66
CA VAL A 24 -26.29 27.25 -6.52
C VAL A 24 -27.49 26.87 -7.38
N ALA A 25 -27.27 26.49 -8.65
CA ALA A 25 -28.34 26.05 -9.54
C ALA A 25 -29.07 24.83 -8.97
N ILE A 26 -28.36 23.80 -8.50
CA ILE A 26 -28.95 22.64 -7.84
C ILE A 26 -29.73 23.05 -6.59
N ALA A 27 -29.15 23.89 -5.73
CA ALA A 27 -29.82 24.34 -4.51
C ALA A 27 -31.11 25.14 -4.79
N LEU A 28 -31.12 25.97 -5.83
CA LEU A 28 -32.30 26.72 -6.26
C LEU A 28 -33.38 25.81 -6.85
N LEU A 29 -32.98 24.82 -7.65
CA LEU A 29 -33.88 23.85 -8.28
C LEU A 29 -34.48 22.88 -7.25
N ASP A 30 -33.67 22.31 -6.36
CA ASP A 30 -34.08 21.26 -5.42
C ASP A 30 -34.62 21.79 -4.08
N ARG A 31 -34.40 23.08 -3.77
CA ARG A 31 -34.82 23.77 -2.53
C ARG A 31 -34.47 22.96 -1.26
N PRO A 32 -33.26 23.08 -0.69
CA PRO A 32 -32.73 22.18 0.35
C PRO A 32 -33.55 22.11 1.66
N ARG A 33 -34.38 23.11 1.97
CA ARG A 33 -35.36 23.06 3.07
C ARG A 33 -36.53 22.06 2.81
N GLY A 34 -36.63 21.52 1.60
CA GLY A 34 -37.69 20.62 1.13
C GLY A 34 -37.42 19.13 1.39
N ARG A 35 -37.40 18.32 0.33
CA ARG A 35 -37.40 16.85 0.43
C ARG A 35 -36.05 16.30 0.93
N TRP A 36 -34.93 16.85 0.49
CA TRP A 36 -33.59 16.33 0.79
C TRP A 36 -33.21 16.53 2.26
N GLY A 37 -33.41 17.74 2.79
CA GLY A 37 -33.16 18.02 4.21
C GLY A 37 -34.04 17.21 5.15
N ARG A 38 -35.27 16.83 4.73
CA ARG A 38 -36.12 15.91 5.49
C ARG A 38 -35.61 14.46 5.43
N VAL A 39 -35.17 14.00 4.26
CA VAL A 39 -34.59 12.66 4.08
C VAL A 39 -33.34 12.48 4.94
N LEU A 40 -32.41 13.44 4.90
CA LEU A 40 -31.19 13.38 5.70
C LEU A 40 -31.49 13.45 7.21
N ARG A 41 -32.34 14.39 7.64
CA ARG A 41 -32.74 14.51 9.06
C ARG A 41 -33.56 13.33 9.58
N ALA A 42 -34.15 12.52 8.69
CA ALA A 42 -34.82 11.29 9.10
C ALA A 42 -33.84 10.24 9.67
N ARG A 43 -32.54 10.33 9.34
CA ARG A 43 -31.52 9.38 9.82
C ARG A 43 -30.39 10.03 10.60
N PHE A 44 -30.06 11.27 10.29
CA PHE A 44 -28.95 11.99 10.89
C PHE A 44 -29.41 13.10 11.83
N VAL A 45 -28.72 13.22 12.96
CA VAL A 45 -28.84 14.36 13.86
C VAL A 45 -28.47 15.62 13.09
N LEU A 46 -29.43 16.52 12.94
CA LEU A 46 -29.32 17.75 12.14
C LEU A 46 -29.04 17.53 10.64
N GLY A 47 -29.17 16.30 10.14
CA GLY A 47 -28.85 15.98 8.74
C GLY A 47 -27.36 15.75 8.47
N VAL A 48 -26.53 15.66 9.52
CA VAL A 48 -25.06 15.57 9.42
C VAL A 48 -24.56 14.17 9.80
N PRO A 49 -23.67 13.55 9.00
CA PRO A 49 -23.04 12.26 9.32
C PRO A 49 -21.90 12.44 10.34
N TRP A 50 -22.28 12.72 11.60
CA TRP A 50 -21.33 13.06 12.66
C TRP A 50 -20.32 11.96 12.97
N GLY A 51 -20.73 10.69 12.92
CA GLY A 51 -19.84 9.55 13.11
C GLY A 51 -18.74 9.50 12.05
N THR A 52 -19.09 9.74 10.79
CA THR A 52 -18.11 9.88 9.70
C THR A 52 -17.11 10.99 9.99
N LEU A 53 -17.57 12.16 10.41
CA LEU A 53 -16.69 13.31 10.70
C LEU A 53 -15.74 13.01 11.86
N VAL A 54 -16.22 12.37 12.94
CA VAL A 54 -15.38 11.95 14.06
C VAL A 54 -14.32 10.94 13.61
N SER A 55 -14.69 9.96 12.76
CA SER A 55 -13.73 9.01 12.19
C SER A 55 -12.67 9.68 11.30
N VAL A 56 -13.05 10.69 10.52
CA VAL A 56 -12.10 11.49 9.71
C VAL A 56 -11.10 12.23 10.60
N VAL A 57 -11.59 12.87 11.67
CA VAL A 57 -10.74 13.58 12.65
C VAL A 57 -9.75 12.62 13.31
N LEU A 58 -10.19 11.43 13.71
CA LEU A 58 -9.32 10.39 14.28
C LEU A 58 -8.15 10.04 13.33
N ILE A 59 -8.46 9.78 12.06
CA ILE A 59 -7.45 9.39 11.07
C ILE A 59 -6.45 10.54 10.83
N LEU A 60 -6.95 11.77 10.72
CA LEU A 60 -6.11 12.96 10.58
C LEU A 60 -5.20 13.15 11.79
N ALA A 61 -5.71 12.95 13.01
CA ALA A 61 -4.92 13.07 14.23
C ALA A 61 -3.77 12.05 14.28
N VAL A 62 -4.03 10.79 13.91
CA VAL A 62 -2.97 9.75 13.83
C VAL A 62 -1.91 10.16 12.82
N TYR A 63 -2.31 10.58 11.62
CA TYR A 63 -1.36 10.98 10.60
C TYR A 63 -0.50 12.18 11.00
N LEU A 64 -1.14 13.25 11.49
CA LEU A 64 -0.47 14.51 11.79
C LEU A 64 0.40 14.40 13.04
N LEU A 65 -0.09 13.75 14.09
CA LEU A 65 0.54 13.75 15.41
C LEU A 65 1.38 12.49 15.65
N VAL A 66 0.83 11.30 15.40
CA VAL A 66 1.51 10.02 15.71
C VAL A 66 2.60 9.72 14.69
N GLN A 67 2.33 9.93 13.40
CA GLN A 67 3.30 9.68 12.34
C GLN A 67 4.22 10.88 12.03
N GLY A 68 4.04 12.00 12.74
CA GLY A 68 4.79 13.24 12.51
C GLY A 68 4.44 13.95 11.20
N GLY A 69 3.25 13.69 10.63
CA GLY A 69 2.79 14.30 9.38
C GLY A 69 2.61 15.82 9.46
N TRP A 70 2.47 16.40 10.65
CA TRP A 70 2.40 17.85 10.85
C TRP A 70 3.65 18.57 10.34
N GLY A 71 4.84 18.08 10.69
CA GLY A 71 6.11 18.62 10.18
C GLY A 71 6.58 17.98 8.87
N HIS A 72 6.04 16.82 8.52
CA HIS A 72 6.55 15.98 7.43
C HIS A 72 5.43 15.40 6.54
N TRP A 73 4.59 16.27 6.02
CA TRP A 73 3.38 15.91 5.26
C TRP A 73 3.59 14.88 4.14
N TYR A 74 4.72 14.89 3.43
CA TYR A 74 4.95 13.93 2.33
C TYR A 74 5.81 12.72 2.73
N ARG A 75 6.44 12.75 3.90
CA ARG A 75 7.38 11.71 4.37
C ARG A 75 7.16 11.41 5.86
N PRO A 76 5.96 10.92 6.24
CA PRO A 76 5.67 10.52 7.62
C PRO A 76 6.51 9.30 8.02
N VAL A 77 6.63 9.03 9.32
CA VAL A 77 7.18 7.77 9.82
C VAL A 77 6.15 6.65 9.58
N THR A 78 6.59 5.51 9.03
CA THR A 78 5.68 4.43 8.59
C THR A 78 6.05 3.06 9.15
N ILE A 79 7.34 2.73 9.18
CA ILE A 79 7.85 1.43 9.62
C ILE A 79 7.26 0.99 10.97
N PRO A 80 7.33 1.74 12.07
CA PRO A 80 6.79 1.31 13.37
C PRO A 80 5.26 1.26 13.46
N PHE A 81 4.53 1.70 12.45
CA PHE A 81 3.06 1.78 12.45
C PHE A 81 2.42 0.84 11.43
N ARG A 82 3.12 -0.24 11.07
CA ARG A 82 2.57 -1.36 10.29
C ARG A 82 2.24 -2.53 11.23
N ALA A 83 1.29 -3.36 10.81
CA ALA A 83 0.90 -4.58 11.54
C ALA A 83 1.92 -5.71 11.29
N TRP A 84 3.09 -5.63 11.95
CA TRP A 84 4.19 -6.59 11.75
C TRP A 84 3.96 -7.94 12.41
N SER A 85 3.59 -7.91 13.69
CA SER A 85 3.49 -9.10 14.53
C SER A 85 2.58 -8.85 15.71
N TYR A 86 1.92 -9.89 16.21
CA TYR A 86 1.13 -9.83 17.45
C TYR A 86 1.99 -9.53 18.69
N PHE A 87 3.30 -9.76 18.61
CA PHE A 87 4.24 -9.38 19.67
C PHE A 87 4.59 -7.88 19.67
N TYR A 88 4.08 -7.12 18.69
CA TYR A 88 4.25 -5.67 18.63
C TYR A 88 2.89 -4.93 18.62
N PRO A 89 2.25 -4.78 19.80
CA PRO A 89 0.89 -4.25 19.92
C PRO A 89 0.71 -2.83 19.36
N LEU A 90 1.75 -1.99 19.45
CA LEU A 90 1.69 -0.62 18.91
C LEU A 90 1.42 -0.63 17.41
N GLY A 91 2.14 -1.46 16.65
CA GLY A 91 1.92 -1.62 15.22
C GLY A 91 0.51 -2.14 14.92
N MET A 92 0.09 -3.20 15.61
CA MET A 92 -1.25 -3.79 15.46
C MET A 92 -2.38 -2.80 15.73
N ALA A 93 -2.25 -1.97 16.77
CA ALA A 93 -3.29 -1.01 17.15
C ALA A 93 -3.36 0.21 16.22
N THR A 94 -2.26 0.59 15.57
CA THR A 94 -2.16 1.85 14.80
C THR A 94 -2.15 1.65 13.29
N ALA A 95 -1.90 0.43 12.81
CA ALA A 95 -1.74 0.12 11.39
C ALA A 95 -2.91 0.57 10.52
N ALA A 96 -4.13 0.24 10.92
CA ALA A 96 -5.32 0.61 10.18
C ALA A 96 -5.58 2.13 10.14
N PHE A 97 -4.96 2.91 11.02
CA PHE A 97 -5.17 4.37 11.10
C PHE A 97 -3.98 5.18 10.57
N SER A 98 -2.86 4.50 10.31
CA SER A 98 -1.63 5.10 9.80
C SER A 98 -1.56 5.01 8.27
N HIS A 99 -0.76 5.86 7.63
CA HIS A 99 -0.67 5.97 6.17
C HIS A 99 0.78 6.07 5.70
N SER A 100 1.07 5.51 4.53
CA SER A 100 2.41 5.53 3.92
C SER A 100 2.86 6.92 3.43
N GLY A 101 1.91 7.84 3.22
CA GLY A 101 2.16 9.20 2.74
C GLY A 101 0.87 9.97 2.51
N ALA A 102 0.99 11.26 2.16
CA ALA A 102 -0.17 12.15 1.98
C ALA A 102 -1.16 11.68 0.92
N GLY A 103 -0.67 11.15 -0.21
CA GLY A 103 -1.54 10.63 -1.27
C GLY A 103 -2.40 9.46 -0.78
N HIS A 104 -1.81 8.56 0.02
CA HIS A 104 -2.53 7.43 0.62
C HIS A 104 -3.56 7.91 1.65
N LEU A 105 -3.20 8.86 2.52
CA LEU A 105 -4.15 9.49 3.45
C LEU A 105 -5.33 10.13 2.70
N ILE A 106 -5.06 11.00 1.72
CA ILE A 106 -6.10 11.70 0.96
C ILE A 106 -7.02 10.70 0.25
N GLY A 107 -6.46 9.64 -0.33
CA GLY A 107 -7.25 8.57 -0.95
C GLY A 107 -8.24 7.94 0.02
N ASN A 108 -7.81 7.60 1.24
CA ASN A 108 -8.67 6.99 2.26
C ASN A 108 -9.68 7.99 2.86
N LEU A 109 -9.30 9.27 3.00
CA LEU A 109 -10.22 10.32 3.43
C LEU A 109 -11.33 10.55 2.41
N VAL A 110 -11.01 10.64 1.11
CA VAL A 110 -12.01 10.74 0.05
C VAL A 110 -12.92 9.51 0.04
N GLY A 111 -12.34 8.31 0.13
CA GLY A 111 -13.13 7.06 0.21
C GLY A 111 -14.09 7.07 1.40
N THR A 112 -13.62 7.51 2.56
CA THR A 112 -14.41 7.61 3.79
C THR A 112 -15.52 8.64 3.67
N LEU A 113 -15.22 9.87 3.21
CA LEU A 113 -16.21 10.95 3.04
C LEU A 113 -17.31 10.61 2.02
N VAL A 114 -17.05 9.67 1.12
CA VAL A 114 -17.99 9.25 0.08
C VAL A 114 -18.80 8.03 0.51
N LEU A 115 -18.18 7.05 1.16
CA LEU A 115 -18.80 5.76 1.48
C LEU A 115 -19.35 5.68 2.91
N ALA A 116 -18.63 6.24 3.89
CA ALA A 116 -19.02 6.18 5.30
C ALA A 116 -20.38 6.86 5.56
N PRO A 117 -20.73 8.01 4.95
CA PRO A 117 -22.07 8.58 5.15
C PRO A 117 -23.19 7.66 4.68
N ILE A 118 -22.98 6.85 3.64
CA ILE A 118 -24.00 5.90 3.18
C ILE A 118 -24.17 4.78 4.20
N ALA A 119 -23.05 4.26 4.73
CA ALA A 119 -23.08 3.27 5.80
C ALA A 119 -23.70 3.82 7.09
N GLU A 120 -23.34 5.04 7.49
CA GLU A 120 -23.91 5.73 8.64
C GLU A 120 -25.40 6.02 8.45
N TYR A 121 -25.83 6.34 7.23
CA TYR A 121 -27.25 6.55 6.91
C TYR A 121 -28.05 5.25 7.01
N ALA A 122 -27.47 4.12 6.56
CA ALA A 122 -28.03 2.79 6.76
C ALA A 122 -28.11 2.44 8.27
N TRP A 123 -27.06 2.75 9.05
CA TRP A 123 -27.04 2.58 10.51
C TRP A 123 -28.10 3.43 11.23
N GLY A 124 -28.19 4.71 10.89
CA GLY A 124 -29.11 5.70 11.46
C GLY A 124 -28.81 6.09 12.91
N HIS A 125 -28.88 7.39 13.20
CA HIS A 125 -28.73 7.92 14.56
C HIS A 125 -30.00 7.67 15.39
N TYR A 126 -31.18 7.62 14.76
CA TYR A 126 -32.44 7.36 15.44
C TYR A 126 -32.80 5.86 15.40
N PRO A 127 -33.24 5.27 16.53
CA PRO A 127 -33.74 3.89 16.55
C PRO A 127 -35.03 3.77 15.73
N ARG A 128 -35.21 2.65 15.03
CA ARG A 128 -36.41 2.40 14.18
C ARG A 128 -37.22 1.17 14.55
N LYS A 129 -36.82 0.43 15.60
CA LYS A 129 -37.58 -0.72 16.07
C LYS A 129 -38.90 -0.22 16.66
N ARG A 130 -40.01 -0.86 16.29
CA ARG A 130 -41.34 -0.55 16.82
C ARG A 130 -41.31 -0.64 18.35
N GLY A 131 -41.89 0.36 19.02
CA GLY A 131 -41.92 0.42 20.49
C GLY A 131 -40.65 0.97 21.16
N VAL A 132 -39.62 1.34 20.39
CA VAL A 132 -38.40 1.96 20.95
C VAL A 132 -38.47 3.48 20.86
N GLN A 133 -38.42 4.15 22.01
CA GLN A 133 -38.31 5.60 22.10
C GLN A 133 -36.84 6.04 22.14
N THR A 134 -36.59 7.25 21.61
CA THR A 134 -35.27 7.89 21.62
C THR A 134 -34.93 8.36 23.05
N PHE A 135 -33.65 8.43 23.41
CA PHE A 135 -33.16 8.91 24.72
C PHE A 135 -33.50 8.03 25.95
N THR A 136 -34.03 6.83 25.76
CA THR A 136 -34.36 5.90 26.86
C THR A 136 -33.14 5.12 27.39
N SER A 137 -32.07 5.02 26.62
CA SER A 137 -30.80 4.40 26.99
C SER A 137 -29.64 4.98 26.16
N PRO A 138 -28.38 4.73 26.53
CA PRO A 138 -27.23 5.16 25.71
C PRO A 138 -27.32 4.68 24.26
N LEU A 139 -27.81 3.46 24.02
CA LEU A 139 -27.91 2.89 22.66
C LEU A 139 -29.13 3.37 21.86
N THR A 140 -30.07 4.09 22.49
CA THR A 140 -31.19 4.78 21.84
C THR A 140 -31.00 6.31 21.80
N ASN A 141 -29.92 6.83 22.40
CA ASN A 141 -29.53 8.23 22.31
C ASN A 141 -28.84 8.52 20.96
N PRO A 142 -29.38 9.43 20.11
CA PRO A 142 -28.84 9.71 18.79
C PRO A 142 -27.41 10.25 18.81
N TYR A 143 -27.05 11.04 19.83
CA TYR A 143 -25.70 11.58 19.95
C TYR A 143 -24.69 10.48 20.28
N VAL A 144 -25.03 9.57 21.21
CA VAL A 144 -24.16 8.44 21.55
C VAL A 144 -24.01 7.50 20.35
N ARG A 145 -25.12 7.19 19.66
CA ARG A 145 -25.08 6.35 18.46
C ARG A 145 -24.21 6.92 17.33
N ALA A 146 -24.22 8.24 17.18
CA ALA A 146 -23.47 8.96 16.14
C ALA A 146 -22.00 9.20 16.53
N LEU A 147 -21.76 9.77 17.70
CA LEU A 147 -20.44 10.25 18.12
C LEU A 147 -19.59 9.18 18.82
N VAL A 148 -20.21 8.09 19.30
CA VAL A 148 -19.50 7.04 20.06
C VAL A 148 -19.62 5.69 19.36
N VAL A 149 -20.85 5.18 19.17
CA VAL A 149 -21.04 3.80 18.69
C VAL A 149 -20.52 3.61 17.27
N PHE A 150 -20.84 4.53 16.36
CA PHE A 150 -20.36 4.43 14.98
C PHE A 150 -18.83 4.56 14.87
N PRO A 151 -18.17 5.59 15.46
CA PRO A 151 -16.71 5.65 15.53
C PRO A 151 -16.06 4.45 16.23
N ALA A 152 -16.66 3.91 17.29
CA ALA A 152 -16.16 2.72 17.97
C ALA A 152 -16.22 1.48 17.07
N ALA A 153 -17.30 1.31 16.30
CA ALA A 153 -17.41 0.24 15.31
C ALA A 153 -16.35 0.41 14.20
N VAL A 154 -16.11 1.64 13.76
CA VAL A 154 -15.03 1.99 12.81
C VAL A 154 -13.66 1.57 13.35
N VAL A 155 -13.38 1.88 14.62
CA VAL A 155 -12.14 1.46 15.29
C VAL A 155 -12.06 -0.06 15.38
N GLY A 156 -13.15 -0.73 15.79
CA GLY A 156 -13.21 -2.18 15.89
C GLY A 156 -12.96 -2.90 14.56
N VAL A 157 -13.54 -2.39 13.46
CA VAL A 157 -13.26 -2.90 12.11
C VAL A 157 -11.81 -2.63 11.72
N GLY A 158 -11.26 -1.45 12.03
CA GLY A 158 -9.85 -1.15 11.79
C GLY A 158 -8.91 -2.13 12.48
N LEU A 159 -9.12 -2.37 13.78
CA LEU A 159 -8.36 -3.35 14.56
C LEU A 159 -8.52 -4.76 14.00
N PHE A 160 -9.75 -5.16 13.64
CA PHE A 160 -9.99 -6.46 13.02
C PHE A 160 -9.21 -6.61 11.71
N THR A 161 -9.24 -5.60 10.84
CA THR A 161 -8.49 -5.64 9.57
C THR A 161 -6.97 -5.67 9.78
N ALA A 162 -6.44 -4.96 10.78
CA ALA A 162 -5.01 -4.98 11.10
C ALA A 162 -4.56 -6.33 11.65
N LEU A 163 -5.35 -6.94 12.54
CA LEU A 163 -5.05 -8.24 13.14
C LEU A 163 -5.01 -9.36 12.09
N PHE A 164 -5.94 -9.33 11.13
CA PHE A 164 -6.15 -10.42 10.18
C PHE A 164 -5.61 -10.16 8.76
N ALA A 165 -4.86 -9.07 8.58
CA ALA A 165 -4.14 -8.85 7.34
C ALA A 165 -2.83 -9.66 7.31
N ILE A 166 -2.50 -10.21 6.14
CA ILE A 166 -1.23 -10.89 5.90
C ILE A 166 -0.17 -9.85 5.57
N GLY A 167 0.93 -9.88 6.33
CA GLY A 167 2.06 -8.98 6.14
C GLY A 167 1.84 -7.60 6.76
N PRO A 168 2.86 -6.71 6.68
CA PRO A 168 2.90 -5.45 7.41
C PRO A 168 2.04 -4.37 6.75
N VAL A 169 0.73 -4.53 6.88
CA VAL A 169 -0.25 -3.60 6.35
C VAL A 169 -0.21 -2.28 7.13
N ILE A 170 -0.45 -1.20 6.40
CA ILE A 170 -0.66 0.16 6.88
C ILE A 170 -1.73 0.79 6.00
N GLY A 171 -2.71 1.45 6.60
CA GLY A 171 -3.76 2.14 5.85
C GLY A 171 -5.17 1.82 6.34
N PHE A 172 -6.05 2.80 6.16
CA PHE A 172 -7.47 2.74 6.54
C PHE A 172 -8.36 2.12 5.45
N SER A 173 -7.79 1.65 4.34
CA SER A 173 -8.54 1.17 3.19
C SER A 173 -9.41 -0.05 3.53
N GLY A 174 -8.97 -0.97 4.40
CA GLY A 174 -9.81 -2.08 4.88
C GLY A 174 -11.14 -1.59 5.48
N VAL A 175 -11.11 -0.51 6.26
CA VAL A 175 -12.32 0.09 6.83
C VAL A 175 -13.15 0.81 5.75
N VAL A 176 -12.51 1.45 4.77
CA VAL A 176 -13.21 2.04 3.61
C VAL A 176 -13.99 0.97 2.84
N PHE A 177 -13.39 -0.19 2.61
CA PHE A 177 -14.06 -1.33 1.98
C PHE A 177 -15.18 -1.88 2.86
N ALA A 178 -15.04 -1.86 4.20
CA ALA A 178 -16.13 -2.22 5.10
C ALA A 178 -17.32 -1.26 5.01
N PHE A 179 -17.09 0.06 4.88
CA PHE A 179 -18.17 1.00 4.60
C PHE A 179 -18.88 0.67 3.29
N ALA A 180 -18.12 0.36 2.23
CA ALA A 180 -18.69 -0.03 0.96
C ALA A 180 -19.53 -1.32 1.07
N GLY A 181 -18.99 -2.36 1.71
CA GLY A 181 -19.69 -3.63 1.91
C GLY A 181 -20.98 -3.45 2.68
N PHE A 182 -20.93 -2.68 3.76
CA PHE A 182 -22.11 -2.37 4.57
C PHE A 182 -23.16 -1.59 3.77
N ALA A 183 -22.71 -0.58 3.01
CA ALA A 183 -23.58 0.24 2.17
C ALA A 183 -24.21 -0.56 1.01
N LEU A 184 -23.46 -1.45 0.36
CA LEU A 184 -23.91 -2.27 -0.77
C LEU A 184 -25.12 -3.15 -0.43
N VAL A 185 -25.27 -3.57 0.83
CA VAL A 185 -26.42 -4.38 1.27
C VAL A 185 -27.74 -3.63 1.12
N ARG A 186 -27.77 -2.32 1.38
CA ARG A 186 -29.00 -1.52 1.37
C ARG A 186 -29.09 -0.53 0.22
N TYR A 187 -27.96 0.01 -0.23
CA TYR A 187 -27.88 1.11 -1.20
C TYR A 187 -26.88 0.83 -2.33
N PRO A 188 -26.98 -0.33 -3.03
CA PRO A 188 -25.93 -0.79 -3.94
C PRO A 188 -25.58 0.20 -5.07
N ILE A 189 -26.60 0.79 -5.70
CA ILE A 189 -26.40 1.76 -6.79
C ILE A 189 -25.83 3.07 -6.24
N THR A 190 -26.32 3.54 -5.09
CA THR A 190 -25.78 4.75 -4.45
C THR A 190 -24.31 4.57 -4.10
N THR A 191 -23.90 3.40 -3.61
CA THR A 191 -22.48 3.11 -3.34
C THR A 191 -21.62 3.20 -4.59
N VAL A 192 -22.07 2.65 -5.72
CA VAL A 192 -21.33 2.74 -7.01
C VAL A 192 -21.24 4.18 -7.49
N VAL A 193 -22.35 4.93 -7.47
CA VAL A 193 -22.37 6.36 -7.84
C VAL A 193 -21.44 7.17 -6.94
N ALA A 194 -21.39 6.84 -5.65
CA ALA A 194 -20.52 7.49 -4.69
C ALA A 194 -19.04 7.28 -5.07
N VAL A 195 -18.62 6.06 -5.42
CA VAL A 195 -17.26 5.80 -5.92
C VAL A 195 -16.91 6.70 -7.11
N THR A 196 -17.82 6.84 -8.07
CA THR A 196 -17.65 7.75 -9.22
C THR A 196 -17.51 9.21 -8.77
N ALA A 197 -18.33 9.65 -7.82
CA ALA A 197 -18.22 10.99 -7.24
C ALA A 197 -16.87 11.20 -6.52
N GLY A 198 -16.35 10.18 -5.82
CA GLY A 198 -15.03 10.20 -5.20
C GLY A 198 -13.89 10.37 -6.20
N ASN A 199 -13.99 9.77 -7.39
CA ASN A 199 -13.04 10.01 -8.48
C ASN A 199 -13.14 11.45 -8.98
N GLY A 200 -14.36 11.98 -9.14
CA GLY A 200 -14.58 13.39 -9.49
C GLY A 200 -13.98 14.36 -8.47
N LEU A 201 -14.12 14.09 -7.17
CA LEU A 201 -13.52 14.91 -6.11
C LEU A 201 -12.00 14.90 -6.15
N ARG A 202 -11.37 13.75 -6.45
CA ARG A 202 -9.91 13.68 -6.63
C ARG A 202 -9.46 14.48 -7.84
N THR A 203 -10.20 14.40 -8.96
CA THR A 203 -9.92 15.20 -10.15
C THR A 203 -10.04 16.70 -9.85
N LEU A 204 -11.10 17.11 -9.13
CA LEU A 204 -11.29 18.50 -8.70
C LEU A 204 -10.15 18.97 -7.81
N TYR A 205 -9.77 18.17 -6.80
CA TYR A 205 -8.66 18.48 -5.91
C TYR A 205 -7.34 18.61 -6.68
N GLY A 206 -7.05 17.68 -7.60
CA GLY A 206 -5.87 17.73 -8.46
C GLY A 206 -5.84 19.00 -9.33
N ALA A 207 -6.96 19.33 -9.98
CA ALA A 207 -7.09 20.52 -10.81
C ALA A 207 -6.95 21.83 -10.03
N LEU A 208 -7.40 21.89 -8.76
CA LEU A 208 -7.18 23.07 -7.91
C LEU A 208 -5.71 23.21 -7.48
N ARG A 209 -5.06 22.09 -7.16
CA ARG A 209 -3.63 22.05 -6.76
C ARG A 209 -2.71 22.41 -7.91
N GLN A 210 -2.91 21.76 -9.06
CA GLN A 210 -2.09 21.86 -10.26
C GLN A 210 -3.02 22.07 -11.47
N PRO A 211 -3.48 23.31 -11.70
CA PRO A 211 -4.40 23.62 -12.80
C PRO A 211 -3.76 23.44 -14.18
N THR A 212 -2.44 23.52 -14.24
CA THR A 212 -1.63 23.22 -15.42
C THR A 212 -0.52 22.26 -15.01
N LEU A 213 -0.43 21.11 -15.67
CA LEU A 213 0.62 20.11 -15.47
C LEU A 213 1.44 20.01 -16.76
N SER A 214 2.72 20.37 -16.68
CA SER A 214 3.70 20.11 -17.74
C SER A 214 4.57 18.95 -17.30
N ALA A 215 4.65 17.91 -18.13
CA ALA A 215 5.47 16.74 -17.87
C ALA A 215 6.22 16.33 -19.14
N SER A 216 7.46 15.89 -18.98
CA SER A 216 8.27 15.28 -20.03
C SER A 216 8.49 13.80 -19.74
N ALA A 217 8.67 13.00 -20.79
CA ALA A 217 9.08 11.62 -20.61
C ALA A 217 10.51 11.58 -20.05
N GLY A 218 10.75 10.68 -19.10
CA GLY A 218 12.06 10.43 -18.51
C GLY A 218 12.10 9.02 -17.90
N PRO A 219 13.29 8.50 -17.61
CA PRO A 219 13.44 7.24 -16.89
C PRO A 219 12.74 7.31 -15.53
N SER A 220 12.12 6.22 -15.09
CA SER A 220 11.53 6.11 -13.75
C SER A 220 11.52 4.67 -13.27
N TYR A 221 11.82 4.45 -11.99
CA TYR A 221 11.69 3.14 -11.36
C TYR A 221 10.38 3.04 -10.55
N SER A 222 9.48 2.15 -10.95
CA SER A 222 8.19 1.93 -10.27
C SER A 222 7.76 0.47 -10.33
N SER A 223 7.16 -0.02 -9.24
CA SER A 223 6.47 -1.30 -9.23
C SER A 223 5.18 -1.26 -10.05
N PRO A 224 4.69 -2.41 -10.56
CA PRO A 224 3.35 -2.46 -11.15
C PRO A 224 2.31 -1.99 -10.14
N TRP A 225 1.46 -1.03 -10.53
CA TRP A 225 0.50 -0.38 -9.62
C TRP A 225 -0.43 -1.35 -8.87
N TRP A 226 -0.66 -2.55 -9.41
CA TRP A 226 -1.49 -3.59 -8.80
C TRP A 226 -0.74 -4.42 -7.75
N ALA A 227 0.59 -4.43 -7.76
CA ALA A 227 1.42 -5.15 -6.79
C ALA A 227 1.54 -4.43 -5.44
N ASP A 228 1.11 -3.16 -5.36
CA ASP A 228 1.08 -2.37 -4.13
C ASP A 228 -0.32 -2.36 -3.46
N ILE A 229 -1.28 -3.14 -3.99
CA ILE A 229 -2.65 -3.19 -3.48
C ILE A 229 -2.80 -4.29 -2.42
N ALA A 230 -3.22 -3.92 -1.22
CA ALA A 230 -3.56 -4.85 -0.15
C ALA A 230 -4.91 -5.57 -0.38
N ILE A 231 -5.03 -6.34 -1.47
CA ILE A 231 -6.30 -6.96 -1.92
C ILE A 231 -6.92 -7.84 -0.83
N GLN A 232 -6.11 -8.61 -0.12
CA GLN A 232 -6.58 -9.45 0.98
C GLN A 232 -7.20 -8.61 2.12
N GLY A 233 -6.53 -7.54 2.56
CA GLY A 233 -7.08 -6.59 3.54
C GLY A 233 -8.35 -5.87 3.05
N HIS A 234 -8.42 -5.51 1.76
CA HIS A 234 -9.62 -4.92 1.15
C HIS A 234 -10.79 -5.91 1.13
N ALA A 235 -10.53 -7.17 0.76
CA ALA A 235 -11.54 -8.23 0.72
C ALA A 235 -12.07 -8.55 2.12
N ILE A 236 -11.20 -8.67 3.13
CA ILE A 236 -11.61 -8.85 4.53
C ILE A 236 -12.50 -7.70 4.98
N GLY A 237 -12.07 -6.45 4.74
CA GLY A 237 -12.87 -5.27 5.04
C GLY A 237 -14.25 -5.31 4.39
N LEU A 238 -14.31 -5.57 3.08
CA LEU A 238 -15.56 -5.67 2.33
C LEU A 238 -16.50 -6.73 2.90
N LEU A 239 -15.99 -7.94 3.15
CA LEU A 239 -16.78 -9.05 3.65
C LEU A 239 -17.29 -8.78 5.07
N THR A 240 -16.47 -8.20 5.95
CA THR A 240 -16.91 -7.74 7.28
C THR A 240 -18.03 -6.72 7.16
N GLY A 241 -17.90 -5.74 6.26
CA GLY A 241 -18.94 -4.75 5.97
C GLY A 241 -20.25 -5.41 5.50
N LEU A 242 -20.15 -6.35 4.56
CA LEU A 242 -21.30 -7.11 4.04
C LEU A 242 -22.00 -7.91 5.14
N LEU A 243 -21.25 -8.63 5.98
CA LEU A 243 -21.78 -9.41 7.10
C LEU A 243 -22.50 -8.51 8.11
N LEU A 244 -21.89 -7.38 8.50
CA LEU A 244 -22.50 -6.40 9.41
C LEU A 244 -23.75 -5.76 8.80
N GLY A 245 -23.72 -5.45 7.50
CA GLY A 245 -24.86 -4.88 6.77
C GLY A 245 -26.02 -5.86 6.67
N VAL A 246 -25.75 -7.14 6.34
CA VAL A 246 -26.76 -8.20 6.31
C VAL A 246 -27.34 -8.42 7.70
N TRP A 247 -26.49 -8.55 8.73
CA TRP A 247 -26.94 -8.68 10.11
C TRP A 247 -27.86 -7.53 10.53
N LEU A 248 -27.49 -6.28 10.21
CA LEU A 248 -28.32 -5.13 10.55
C LEU A 248 -29.66 -5.14 9.81
N ALA A 249 -29.64 -5.39 8.49
CA ALA A 249 -30.85 -5.41 7.68
C ALA A 249 -31.84 -6.47 8.16
N ARG A 250 -31.32 -7.66 8.52
CA ARG A 250 -32.12 -8.80 9.03
C ARG A 250 -32.68 -8.51 10.42
N THR A 251 -31.85 -8.03 11.35
CA THR A 251 -32.29 -7.76 12.74
C THR A 251 -33.31 -6.63 12.87
N ARG A 252 -33.43 -5.78 11.85
CA ARG A 252 -34.40 -4.68 11.80
C ARG A 252 -35.61 -4.94 10.91
N GLY A 253 -35.59 -5.99 10.08
CA GLY A 253 -36.63 -6.22 9.07
C GLY A 253 -36.68 -5.13 8.01
N ASP A 254 -35.54 -4.54 7.67
CA ASP A 254 -35.44 -3.46 6.68
C ASP A 254 -35.70 -4.02 5.27
N ASP A 255 -36.52 -3.37 4.42
CA ASP A 255 -36.92 -3.86 3.07
C ASP A 255 -35.92 -4.77 2.34
N ARG A 256 -34.95 -4.29 1.56
CA ARG A 256 -33.88 -5.00 0.83
C ARG A 256 -34.00 -4.77 -0.67
N PRO A 257 -32.88 -4.47 -1.37
CA PRO A 257 -32.89 -4.32 -2.82
C PRO A 257 -33.14 -5.64 -3.54
N SER A 258 -33.51 -5.57 -4.82
CA SER A 258 -33.58 -6.75 -5.68
C SER A 258 -32.19 -7.38 -5.88
N ALA A 259 -32.14 -8.70 -6.09
CA ALA A 259 -30.91 -9.45 -6.33
C ALA A 259 -30.06 -8.82 -7.45
N ALA A 260 -30.69 -8.41 -8.55
CA ALA A 260 -30.02 -7.76 -9.68
C ALA A 260 -29.29 -6.47 -9.27
N ARG A 261 -29.91 -5.60 -8.46
CA ARG A 261 -29.28 -4.37 -7.99
C ARG A 261 -28.08 -4.65 -7.10
N VAL A 262 -28.18 -5.65 -6.23
CA VAL A 262 -27.08 -6.07 -5.35
C VAL A 262 -25.93 -6.66 -6.18
N ALA A 263 -26.23 -7.61 -7.07
CA ALA A 263 -25.23 -8.25 -7.93
C ALA A 263 -24.48 -7.22 -8.79
N VAL A 264 -25.22 -6.35 -9.49
CA VAL A 264 -24.62 -5.28 -10.31
C VAL A 264 -23.81 -4.31 -9.45
N GLY A 265 -24.34 -3.90 -8.29
CA GLY A 265 -23.63 -3.00 -7.39
C GLY A 265 -22.30 -3.57 -6.87
N VAL A 266 -22.31 -4.83 -6.41
CA VAL A 266 -21.11 -5.52 -5.91
C VAL A 266 -20.11 -5.76 -7.03
N ALA A 267 -20.56 -6.21 -8.21
CA ALA A 267 -19.69 -6.45 -9.35
C ALA A 267 -19.02 -5.15 -9.84
N LEU A 268 -19.79 -4.09 -10.07
CA LEU A 268 -19.26 -2.79 -10.51
C LEU A 268 -18.32 -2.19 -9.47
N PHE A 269 -18.68 -2.27 -8.18
CA PHE A 269 -17.80 -1.82 -7.10
C PHE A 269 -16.49 -2.61 -7.09
N GLY A 270 -16.57 -3.95 -7.15
CA GLY A 270 -15.39 -4.82 -7.12
C GLY A 270 -14.45 -4.59 -8.31
N VAL A 271 -15.00 -4.36 -9.50
CA VAL A 271 -14.21 -4.00 -10.68
C VAL A 271 -13.59 -2.61 -10.53
N ALA A 272 -14.39 -1.62 -10.15
CA ALA A 272 -13.95 -0.23 -10.01
C ALA A 272 -12.91 -0.01 -8.90
N GLN A 273 -12.85 -0.92 -7.92
CA GLN A 273 -11.89 -0.89 -6.82
C GLN A 273 -10.81 -1.97 -6.94
N SER A 274 -10.64 -2.54 -8.14
CA SER A 274 -9.56 -3.48 -8.47
C SER A 274 -9.48 -4.75 -7.62
N LEU A 275 -10.62 -5.25 -7.09
CA LEU A 275 -10.66 -6.51 -6.34
C LEU A 275 -10.33 -7.74 -7.20
N TRP A 276 -10.35 -7.58 -8.53
CA TRP A 276 -9.92 -8.60 -9.48
C TRP A 276 -8.40 -8.72 -9.61
N ALA A 277 -7.60 -7.81 -9.05
CA ALA A 277 -6.17 -7.72 -9.31
C ALA A 277 -5.33 -8.77 -8.56
N VAL A 278 -5.82 -10.00 -8.42
CA VAL A 278 -5.18 -11.09 -7.67
C VAL A 278 -3.80 -11.40 -8.24
N TYR A 279 -2.75 -11.30 -7.42
CA TYR A 279 -1.37 -11.47 -7.86
C TYR A 279 -0.54 -12.32 -6.90
N TRP A 280 0.63 -12.75 -7.35
CA TRP A 280 1.63 -13.48 -6.57
C TRP A 280 3.06 -13.00 -6.87
N TYR A 281 4.00 -13.26 -5.95
CA TYR A 281 5.42 -12.91 -6.06
C TYR A 281 6.21 -13.99 -6.82
N ARG A 282 6.93 -13.61 -7.87
CA ARG A 282 7.82 -14.50 -8.64
C ARG A 282 9.27 -14.01 -8.51
N GLY A 283 9.72 -13.81 -7.27
CA GLY A 283 11.00 -13.18 -6.92
C GLY A 283 10.83 -11.82 -6.22
N GLY A 284 11.94 -11.18 -5.87
CA GLY A 284 11.93 -9.95 -5.06
C GLY A 284 11.34 -8.70 -5.73
N GLU A 285 11.30 -8.65 -7.07
CA GLU A 285 10.82 -7.51 -7.86
C GLU A 285 9.91 -7.92 -9.04
N THR A 286 9.57 -9.20 -9.15
CA THR A 286 8.77 -9.76 -10.26
C THR A 286 7.47 -10.32 -9.73
N TYR A 287 6.38 -10.10 -10.46
CA TYR A 287 5.03 -10.43 -10.01
C TYR A 287 4.20 -11.02 -11.14
N VAL A 288 3.21 -11.84 -10.80
CA VAL A 288 2.27 -12.45 -11.74
C VAL A 288 0.84 -12.04 -11.38
N LEU A 289 0.06 -11.61 -12.38
CA LEU A 289 -1.31 -11.13 -12.19
C LEU A 289 -2.33 -12.09 -12.82
N TYR A 290 -3.16 -12.72 -11.99
CA TYR A 290 -4.18 -13.69 -12.39
C TYR A 290 -5.52 -13.03 -12.73
N ARG A 291 -5.54 -12.21 -13.78
CA ARG A 291 -6.69 -11.35 -14.14
C ARG A 291 -8.01 -12.10 -14.29
N ALA A 292 -8.01 -13.20 -15.05
CA ALA A 292 -9.23 -13.95 -15.35
C ALA A 292 -9.83 -14.59 -14.08
N ALA A 293 -8.98 -15.19 -13.24
CA ALA A 293 -9.39 -15.75 -11.96
C ALA A 293 -9.96 -14.68 -11.03
N GLY A 294 -9.32 -13.52 -10.95
CA GLY A 294 -9.81 -12.40 -10.15
C GLY A 294 -11.16 -11.85 -10.60
N VAL A 295 -11.41 -11.72 -11.92
CA VAL A 295 -12.72 -11.32 -12.44
C VAL A 295 -13.79 -12.37 -12.12
N ALA A 296 -13.46 -13.66 -12.26
CA ALA A 296 -14.38 -14.75 -11.89
C ALA A 296 -14.73 -14.71 -10.39
N LEU A 297 -13.76 -14.42 -9.50
CA LEU A 297 -14.01 -14.24 -8.07
C LEU A 297 -14.93 -13.06 -7.77
N VAL A 298 -14.81 -11.93 -8.48
CA VAL A 298 -15.72 -10.79 -8.33
C VAL A 298 -17.16 -11.16 -8.73
N VAL A 299 -17.34 -11.91 -9.82
CA VAL A 299 -18.67 -12.38 -10.26
C VAL A 299 -19.26 -13.38 -9.26
N ALA A 300 -18.44 -14.31 -8.75
CA ALA A 300 -18.86 -15.26 -7.72
C ALA A 300 -19.29 -14.55 -6.43
N LEU A 301 -18.50 -13.57 -5.98
CA LEU A 301 -18.83 -12.74 -4.82
C LEU A 301 -20.15 -11.98 -5.03
N ALA A 302 -20.32 -11.32 -6.18
CA ALA A 302 -21.54 -10.58 -6.50
C ALA A 302 -22.78 -11.49 -6.46
N THR A 303 -22.66 -12.70 -7.00
CA THR A 303 -23.73 -13.72 -7.00
C THR A 303 -24.05 -14.18 -5.58
N LEU A 304 -23.02 -14.51 -4.78
CA LEU A 304 -23.17 -14.95 -3.40
C LEU A 304 -23.83 -13.87 -2.52
N VAL A 305 -23.40 -12.61 -2.66
CA VAL A 305 -23.97 -11.49 -1.91
C VAL A 305 -25.41 -11.23 -2.33
N ALA A 306 -25.71 -11.24 -3.63
CA ALA A 306 -27.08 -11.09 -4.12
C ALA A 306 -28.01 -12.18 -3.59
N ALA A 307 -27.56 -13.44 -3.58
CA ALA A 307 -28.29 -14.55 -2.99
C ALA A 307 -28.49 -14.35 -1.47
N THR A 308 -27.46 -13.93 -0.74
CA THR A 308 -27.52 -13.71 0.70
C THR A 308 -28.49 -12.58 1.08
N VAL A 309 -28.46 -11.47 0.33
CA VAL A 309 -29.31 -10.31 0.60
C VAL A 309 -30.74 -10.57 0.17
N ALA A 310 -30.97 -11.06 -1.05
CA ALA A 310 -32.31 -11.16 -1.62
C ALA A 310 -33.14 -12.37 -1.15
N THR A 311 -32.52 -13.40 -0.57
CA THR A 311 -33.25 -14.62 -0.13
C THR A 311 -34.22 -14.36 1.01
N SER A 312 -35.39 -15.00 0.94
CA SER A 312 -36.42 -14.94 1.98
C SER A 312 -36.01 -15.66 3.27
N ASP A 313 -36.75 -15.41 4.36
CA ASP A 313 -36.54 -16.10 5.64
C ASP A 313 -37.07 -17.54 5.65
N ARG A 314 -37.53 -18.05 4.50
CA ARG A 314 -37.99 -19.44 4.36
C ARG A 314 -36.83 -20.42 4.52
N PRO A 315 -37.06 -21.59 5.14
CA PRO A 315 -36.03 -22.61 5.28
C PRO A 315 -35.59 -23.16 3.91
N LEU A 316 -34.39 -23.76 3.85
CA LEU A 316 -33.90 -24.40 2.63
C LEU A 316 -34.77 -25.60 2.22
N LEU A 317 -35.12 -26.44 3.20
CA LEU A 317 -35.97 -27.62 3.03
C LEU A 317 -37.26 -27.43 3.85
N PRO A 318 -38.45 -27.75 3.31
CA PRO A 318 -39.67 -27.77 4.10
C PRO A 318 -39.52 -28.76 5.25
N THR A 319 -39.79 -28.31 6.48
CA THR A 319 -39.85 -29.18 7.67
C THR A 319 -41.28 -29.10 8.19
N PRO A 320 -42.12 -30.11 7.89
CA PRO A 320 -43.52 -30.07 8.28
C PRO A 320 -43.74 -30.03 9.80
N ASP A 321 -42.89 -30.69 10.60
CA ASP A 321 -43.25 -31.03 11.99
C ASP A 321 -42.19 -30.74 13.09
N ASP A 322 -41.03 -30.14 12.78
CA ASP A 322 -40.03 -29.80 13.82
C ASP A 322 -39.32 -28.44 13.58
N PRO A 323 -39.67 -27.38 14.35
CA PRO A 323 -39.04 -26.06 14.24
C PRO A 323 -37.59 -26.01 14.77
N LYS A 324 -37.06 -27.08 15.37
CA LYS A 324 -35.68 -27.16 15.90
C LYS A 324 -34.72 -27.97 15.02
N ALA A 325 -35.18 -28.56 13.93
CA ALA A 325 -34.32 -29.32 13.03
C ALA A 325 -33.26 -28.41 12.36
N VAL A 326 -32.03 -28.91 12.16
CA VAL A 326 -30.95 -28.23 11.40
C VAL A 326 -31.41 -27.80 9.98
N ARG A 327 -32.50 -28.38 9.48
CA ARG A 327 -33.14 -28.07 8.20
C ARG A 327 -34.03 -26.81 8.21
N ALA A 328 -34.28 -26.21 9.38
CA ALA A 328 -35.05 -24.98 9.55
C ALA A 328 -34.21 -23.69 9.35
N VAL A 329 -32.92 -23.81 8.99
CA VAL A 329 -32.02 -22.67 8.77
C VAL A 329 -32.52 -21.81 7.59
N PRO A 330 -32.82 -20.51 7.80
CA PRO A 330 -33.16 -19.58 6.73
C PRO A 330 -32.08 -19.54 5.64
N ARG A 331 -32.50 -19.49 4.37
CA ARG A 331 -31.61 -19.49 3.19
C ARG A 331 -30.49 -18.45 3.25
N TRP A 332 -30.77 -17.30 3.83
CA TRP A 332 -29.79 -16.23 3.98
C TRP A 332 -28.69 -16.53 4.98
N GLN A 333 -28.99 -17.33 6.02
CA GLN A 333 -27.98 -17.75 6.99
C GLN A 333 -26.96 -18.66 6.34
N VAL A 334 -27.35 -19.50 5.38
CA VAL A 334 -26.39 -20.27 4.58
C VAL A 334 -25.46 -19.33 3.79
N GLY A 335 -26.01 -18.35 3.08
CA GLY A 335 -25.19 -17.36 2.37
C GLY A 335 -24.26 -16.56 3.29
N ALA A 336 -24.76 -16.12 4.45
CA ALA A 336 -23.98 -15.43 5.46
C ALA A 336 -22.89 -16.33 6.07
N THR A 337 -23.17 -17.61 6.29
CA THR A 337 -22.18 -18.60 6.73
C THR A 337 -21.11 -18.81 5.68
N VAL A 338 -21.46 -18.91 4.40
CA VAL A 338 -20.47 -19.00 3.31
C VAL A 338 -19.60 -17.73 3.28
N LEU A 339 -20.19 -16.53 3.39
CA LEU A 339 -19.42 -15.28 3.49
C LEU A 339 -18.49 -15.25 4.72
N LEU A 340 -18.96 -15.76 5.86
CA LEU A 340 -18.16 -15.87 7.08
C LEU A 340 -17.00 -16.85 6.89
N LEU A 341 -17.25 -18.01 6.27
CA LEU A 341 -16.21 -18.98 5.94
C LEU A 341 -15.19 -18.42 4.94
N CYS A 342 -15.63 -17.68 3.92
CA CYS A 342 -14.71 -16.96 3.01
C CYS A 342 -13.88 -15.91 3.76
N THR A 343 -14.49 -15.16 4.68
CA THR A 343 -13.79 -14.19 5.53
C THR A 343 -12.75 -14.89 6.39
N ALA A 344 -13.12 -16.00 7.03
CA ALA A 344 -12.22 -16.81 7.86
C ALA A 344 -11.10 -17.45 7.03
N ALA A 345 -11.36 -17.91 5.81
CA ALA A 345 -10.35 -18.47 4.92
C ALA A 345 -9.32 -17.42 4.46
N LEU A 346 -9.75 -16.17 4.25
CA LEU A 346 -8.85 -15.05 3.92
C LEU A 346 -8.07 -14.54 5.14
N ALA A 347 -8.73 -14.48 6.30
CA ALA A 347 -8.16 -13.98 7.56
C ALA A 347 -7.24 -15.00 8.26
N GLY A 348 -7.58 -16.28 8.18
CA GLY A 348 -6.93 -17.37 8.91
C GLY A 348 -5.42 -17.45 8.71
N PRO A 349 -4.90 -17.41 7.46
CA PRO A 349 -3.47 -17.46 7.21
C PRO A 349 -2.68 -16.30 7.83
N ALA A 350 -3.31 -15.17 8.14
CA ALA A 350 -2.65 -14.07 8.83
C ALA A 350 -2.25 -14.42 10.27
N VAL A 351 -2.97 -15.34 10.93
CA VAL A 351 -2.69 -15.72 12.32
C VAL A 351 -1.29 -16.32 12.49
N PRO A 352 -0.91 -17.41 11.77
CA PRO A 352 0.44 -17.94 11.89
C PRO A 352 1.50 -16.96 11.38
N VAL A 353 1.21 -16.16 10.34
CA VAL A 353 2.14 -15.14 9.82
C VAL A 353 2.40 -14.02 10.83
N ASN A 354 1.40 -13.58 11.59
CA ASN A 354 1.59 -12.53 12.59
C ASN A 354 2.13 -13.07 13.93
N LEU A 355 2.10 -14.40 14.13
CA LEU A 355 2.73 -15.09 15.25
C LEU A 355 4.20 -15.42 15.01
N THR A 356 4.70 -15.33 13.77
CA THR A 356 6.11 -15.53 13.50
C THR A 356 6.88 -14.25 13.83
N THR A 357 8.06 -14.44 14.41
CA THR A 357 9.01 -13.36 14.66
C THR A 357 10.17 -13.50 13.70
N THR A 358 10.88 -12.40 13.44
CA THR A 358 12.10 -12.43 12.63
C THR A 358 13.10 -13.43 13.21
N SER A 359 13.66 -14.28 12.36
CA SER A 359 14.61 -15.33 12.72
C SER A 359 15.80 -14.77 13.53
N SER A 360 16.22 -15.54 14.54
CA SER A 360 17.29 -15.21 15.50
C SER A 360 18.71 -15.24 14.92
N GLY A 361 18.86 -15.59 13.64
CA GLY A 361 20.14 -15.59 12.94
C GLY A 361 20.66 -14.18 12.69
N ASP A 362 21.93 -14.06 12.31
CA ASP A 362 22.51 -12.76 11.95
C ASP A 362 21.84 -12.18 10.70
N LEU A 363 21.85 -10.85 10.59
CA LEU A 363 21.40 -10.22 9.36
C LEU A 363 22.36 -10.64 8.25
N PRO A 364 21.88 -11.13 7.11
CA PRO A 364 22.77 -11.36 5.99
C PRO A 364 23.36 -10.01 5.55
N GLY A 365 24.67 -9.97 5.35
CA GLY A 365 25.43 -8.76 5.01
C GLY A 365 26.92 -9.01 5.01
N GLY A 366 27.68 -8.23 4.25
CA GLY A 366 29.14 -8.33 4.18
C GLY A 366 29.87 -7.61 5.32
N SER A 367 29.15 -6.86 6.16
CA SER A 367 29.69 -6.08 7.28
C SER A 367 28.66 -5.96 8.42
N ASP A 368 29.11 -5.40 9.55
CA ASP A 368 28.21 -5.01 10.64
C ASP A 368 27.13 -4.03 10.14
N PRO A 369 25.86 -4.21 10.56
CA PRO A 369 24.78 -3.30 10.22
C PRO A 369 24.95 -1.93 10.89
N ILE A 370 24.32 -0.90 10.32
CA ILE A 370 24.08 0.36 11.01
C ILE A 370 22.94 0.16 12.00
N GLU A 371 23.19 0.44 13.29
CA GLU A 371 22.19 0.35 14.34
C GLU A 371 21.65 1.73 14.74
N VAL A 372 20.33 1.86 14.77
CA VAL A 372 19.62 3.07 15.18
C VAL A 372 18.48 2.70 16.12
N ARG A 373 18.71 2.82 17.44
CA ARG A 373 17.69 2.54 18.48
C ARG A 373 16.98 1.18 18.27
N GLY A 374 17.76 0.13 18.03
CA GLY A 374 17.29 -1.24 17.79
C GLY A 374 16.87 -1.55 16.36
N TYR A 375 16.84 -0.58 15.45
CA TYR A 375 16.80 -0.86 14.01
C TYR A 375 18.18 -1.22 13.51
N GLU A 376 18.31 -2.35 12.85
CA GLU A 376 19.51 -2.77 12.13
C GLU A 376 19.28 -2.53 10.62
N VAL A 377 20.18 -1.80 9.97
CA VAL A 377 20.12 -1.49 8.54
C VAL A 377 21.37 -2.06 7.86
N THR A 378 21.16 -2.91 6.86
CA THR A 378 22.25 -3.54 6.07
C THR A 378 21.90 -3.59 4.59
N TYR A 379 22.82 -4.08 3.76
CA TYR A 379 22.54 -4.41 2.36
C TYR A 379 22.92 -5.87 2.09
N ALA A 380 22.04 -6.61 1.43
CA ALA A 380 22.32 -7.98 1.02
C ALA A 380 21.66 -8.29 -0.33
N GLU A 381 22.18 -9.31 -1.00
CA GLU A 381 21.68 -9.78 -2.28
C GLU A 381 21.40 -11.27 -2.25
N ASP A 382 20.37 -11.66 -2.99
CA ASP A 382 19.90 -13.05 -3.13
C ASP A 382 19.67 -13.76 -1.78
N VAL A 383 19.05 -13.05 -0.84
CA VAL A 383 18.74 -13.59 0.49
C VAL A 383 17.26 -13.91 0.59
N PRO A 384 16.88 -14.95 1.36
CA PRO A 384 15.48 -15.26 1.61
C PRO A 384 14.73 -14.03 2.14
N ASN A 385 13.57 -13.75 1.56
CA ASN A 385 12.74 -12.64 2.00
C ASN A 385 12.13 -12.97 3.37
N GLY A 386 12.65 -12.35 4.43
CA GLY A 386 12.24 -12.57 5.81
C GLY A 386 10.80 -12.16 6.15
N MET A 387 10.02 -11.66 5.19
CA MET A 387 8.56 -11.51 5.32
C MET A 387 7.76 -12.53 4.54
N VAL A 388 8.13 -12.77 3.28
CA VAL A 388 7.32 -13.60 2.39
C VAL A 388 7.65 -15.08 2.60
N SER A 389 8.92 -15.41 2.79
CA SER A 389 9.43 -16.78 2.91
C SER A 389 9.23 -17.40 4.31
N VAL A 390 8.45 -16.76 5.18
CA VAL A 390 8.27 -17.19 6.57
C VAL A 390 7.42 -18.45 6.69
N ILE A 391 6.44 -18.60 5.80
CA ILE A 391 5.62 -19.82 5.67
C ILE A 391 5.72 -20.29 4.23
N ASP A 392 6.18 -21.51 4.04
CA ASP A 392 6.25 -22.14 2.72
C ASP A 392 4.86 -22.55 2.23
N VAL A 393 4.42 -21.91 1.16
CA VAL A 393 3.14 -22.20 0.50
C VAL A 393 3.38 -22.22 -0.99
N GLU A 394 3.04 -23.35 -1.61
CA GLU A 394 3.06 -23.52 -3.06
C GLU A 394 1.62 -23.51 -3.61
N ALA A 395 1.35 -22.64 -4.58
CA ALA A 395 0.07 -22.56 -5.26
C ALA A 395 0.24 -22.08 -6.70
N PHE A 396 -0.47 -22.70 -7.64
CA PHE A 396 -0.49 -22.31 -9.06
C PHE A 396 0.90 -22.23 -9.73
N GLY A 397 1.86 -23.04 -9.25
CA GLY A 397 3.25 -23.05 -9.74
C GLY A 397 4.14 -21.95 -9.17
N GLU A 398 3.66 -21.21 -8.16
CA GLU A 398 4.44 -20.20 -7.45
C GLU A 398 4.64 -20.59 -5.98
N THR A 399 5.73 -20.11 -5.39
CA THR A 399 6.09 -20.33 -3.98
C THR A 399 6.20 -19.01 -3.24
N THR A 400 6.06 -19.04 -1.92
CA THR A 400 6.42 -17.94 -1.02
C THR A 400 7.91 -17.90 -0.71
N GLN A 401 8.69 -18.93 -1.04
CA GLN A 401 10.15 -18.98 -0.90
C GLN A 401 10.83 -18.11 -1.97
N VAL A 402 10.78 -16.79 -1.78
CA VAL A 402 11.35 -15.82 -2.72
C VAL A 402 12.57 -15.13 -2.12
N ASN A 403 13.63 -14.99 -2.91
CA ASN A 403 14.78 -14.20 -2.55
C ASN A 403 14.58 -12.72 -2.89
N THR A 404 15.25 -11.84 -2.16
CA THR A 404 15.25 -10.40 -2.37
C THR A 404 16.67 -9.85 -2.27
N SER A 405 16.88 -8.70 -2.88
CA SER A 405 18.16 -7.99 -2.90
C SER A 405 17.91 -6.51 -2.66
N GLY A 406 18.70 -5.89 -1.79
CA GLY A 406 18.57 -4.48 -1.48
C GLY A 406 18.96 -4.14 -0.05
N VAL A 407 18.53 -2.95 0.39
CA VAL A 407 18.71 -2.46 1.75
C VAL A 407 17.67 -3.09 2.65
N ILE A 408 18.12 -3.85 3.65
CA ILE A 408 17.30 -4.58 4.59
C ILE A 408 17.23 -3.79 5.90
N VAL A 409 16.02 -3.65 6.44
CA VAL A 409 15.76 -3.10 7.77
C VAL A 409 15.19 -4.21 8.64
N ARG A 410 15.81 -4.43 9.80
CA ARG A 410 15.30 -5.35 10.82
C ARG A 410 15.15 -4.66 12.17
N ASN A 411 14.17 -5.09 12.96
CA ASN A 411 14.13 -4.82 14.40
C ASN A 411 13.54 -6.06 15.08
N ARG A 412 14.37 -6.75 15.86
CA ARG A 412 14.02 -8.05 16.46
C ARG A 412 12.88 -7.93 17.47
N GLU A 413 12.94 -6.92 18.35
CA GLU A 413 11.93 -6.70 19.39
C GLU A 413 10.55 -6.37 18.81
N ARG A 414 10.52 -5.68 17.66
CA ARG A 414 9.28 -5.27 16.99
C ARG A 414 8.81 -6.26 15.92
N GLY A 415 9.56 -7.35 15.70
CA GLY A 415 9.27 -8.33 14.64
C GLY A 415 9.33 -7.73 13.22
N ILE A 416 10.17 -6.71 13.01
CA ILE A 416 10.25 -5.98 11.73
C ILE A 416 11.32 -6.61 10.87
N TRP A 417 10.99 -6.94 9.63
CA TRP A 417 11.95 -7.26 8.57
C TRP A 417 11.43 -6.74 7.25
N MET A 418 12.22 -6.00 6.48
CA MET A 418 11.82 -5.63 5.12
C MET A 418 13.01 -5.25 4.25
N THR A 419 12.88 -5.47 2.95
CA THR A 419 13.67 -4.76 1.94
C THR A 419 13.10 -3.34 1.82
N ALA A 420 13.74 -2.37 2.46
CA ALA A 420 13.31 -0.98 2.47
C ALA A 420 13.59 -0.24 1.16
N VAL A 421 14.68 -0.62 0.49
CA VAL A 421 15.05 -0.13 -0.84
C VAL A 421 15.52 -1.33 -1.62
N SER A 422 14.90 -1.61 -2.76
CA SER A 422 15.29 -2.75 -3.59
C SER A 422 16.60 -2.46 -4.35
N LYS A 423 17.30 -3.52 -4.77
CA LYS A 423 18.52 -3.39 -5.58
C LYS A 423 18.26 -2.59 -6.86
N GLY A 424 17.16 -2.87 -7.57
CA GLY A 424 16.83 -2.15 -8.80
C GLY A 424 16.54 -0.66 -8.55
N ARG A 425 15.88 -0.33 -7.44
CA ARG A 425 15.66 1.08 -7.06
C ARG A 425 16.98 1.79 -6.75
N LEU A 426 17.90 1.14 -6.04
CA LEU A 426 19.19 1.72 -5.69
C LEU A 426 20.14 1.81 -6.90
N ASP A 427 20.06 0.86 -7.83
CA ASP A 427 20.74 0.88 -9.13
C ASP A 427 20.30 2.07 -9.98
N PHE A 428 19.03 2.47 -9.87
CA PHE A 428 18.46 3.60 -10.58
C PHE A 428 18.78 4.95 -9.90
N ASP A 429 18.52 5.09 -8.59
CA ASP A 429 18.68 6.36 -7.85
C ASP A 429 20.13 6.66 -7.47
N GLY A 430 20.98 5.63 -7.29
CA GLY A 430 22.36 5.77 -6.79
C GLY A 430 22.47 6.16 -5.31
N GLU A 431 21.66 7.08 -4.82
CA GLU A 431 21.62 7.49 -3.42
C GLU A 431 20.19 7.62 -2.91
N THR A 432 19.95 7.14 -1.69
CA THR A 432 18.63 7.25 -1.05
C THR A 432 18.75 7.24 0.47
N GLY A 433 17.63 7.47 1.16
CA GLY A 433 17.56 7.50 2.61
C GLY A 433 16.51 6.54 3.15
N VAL A 434 16.92 5.65 4.05
CA VAL A 434 16.03 4.76 4.80
C VAL A 434 15.58 5.46 6.08
N LEU A 435 14.28 5.76 6.14
CA LEU A 435 13.65 6.42 7.29
C LEU A 435 13.23 5.38 8.33
N VAL A 436 13.86 5.40 9.50
CA VAL A 436 13.46 4.63 10.68
C VAL A 436 12.89 5.57 11.75
N GLY A 437 12.14 5.03 12.72
CA GLY A 437 11.50 5.89 13.71
C GLY A 437 10.62 5.19 14.74
N GLY A 438 9.88 6.01 15.47
CA GLY A 438 8.88 5.61 16.45
C GLY A 438 7.94 6.77 16.77
N VAL A 439 7.16 6.64 17.85
CA VAL A 439 6.34 7.75 18.32
C VAL A 439 7.25 8.91 18.74
N GLY A 440 7.06 10.07 18.12
CA GLY A 440 7.76 11.31 18.46
C GLY A 440 9.22 11.43 17.98
N TRP A 441 9.76 10.45 17.23
CA TRP A 441 11.14 10.53 16.74
C TRP A 441 11.30 9.86 15.36
N ARG A 442 12.32 10.32 14.62
CA ARG A 442 12.66 9.84 13.28
C ARG A 442 14.16 10.00 13.04
N GLU A 443 14.75 9.05 12.32
CA GLU A 443 16.16 9.09 11.91
C GLU A 443 16.30 8.58 10.47
N THR A 444 17.32 9.03 9.75
CA THR A 444 17.55 8.62 8.35
C THR A 444 18.94 8.03 8.18
N VAL A 445 19.00 6.78 7.75
CA VAL A 445 20.24 6.13 7.33
C VAL A 445 20.43 6.42 5.84
N ARG A 446 21.54 7.05 5.46
CA ARG A 446 21.87 7.31 4.06
C ARG A 446 22.46 6.06 3.43
N VAL A 447 22.03 5.77 2.21
CA VAL A 447 22.46 4.62 1.42
C VAL A 447 23.01 5.17 0.11
N GLN A 448 24.23 4.79 -0.24
CA GLN A 448 24.84 5.20 -1.49
C GLN A 448 25.43 4.00 -2.22
N ARG A 449 25.12 3.86 -3.50
CA ARG A 449 25.75 2.96 -4.44
C ARG A 449 26.76 3.74 -5.27
N ARG A 450 27.92 3.14 -5.49
CA ARG A 450 28.89 3.60 -6.49
C ARG A 450 29.38 2.39 -7.26
N GLY A 451 29.56 2.53 -8.56
CA GLY A 451 30.03 1.42 -9.38
C GLY A 451 30.58 1.80 -10.73
N TRP A 452 31.06 0.77 -11.42
CA TRP A 452 31.61 0.79 -12.75
C TRP A 452 30.96 -0.31 -13.57
N ASN A 453 30.42 0.04 -14.72
CA ASN A 453 29.94 -0.88 -15.73
C ASN A 453 31.11 -1.27 -16.65
N ALA A 454 31.57 -2.51 -16.54
CA ALA A 454 32.53 -3.12 -17.46
C ALA A 454 31.84 -3.38 -18.80
N ILE A 455 32.45 -2.95 -19.90
CA ILE A 455 31.83 -3.03 -21.22
C ILE A 455 31.60 -4.50 -21.59
N GLY A 456 30.33 -4.87 -21.80
CA GLY A 456 29.91 -6.23 -22.17
C GLY A 456 29.81 -7.23 -21.01
N GLY A 457 30.53 -7.00 -19.90
CA GLY A 457 30.58 -7.95 -18.79
C GLY A 457 29.54 -7.78 -17.68
N GLY A 458 29.10 -6.54 -17.41
CA GLY A 458 28.21 -6.23 -16.28
C GLY A 458 28.76 -5.11 -15.40
N THR A 459 28.39 -5.10 -14.12
CA THR A 459 28.70 -3.99 -13.21
C THR A 459 29.38 -4.49 -11.94
N VAL A 460 30.46 -3.81 -11.55
CA VAL A 460 31.05 -3.90 -10.21
C VAL A 460 30.67 -2.67 -9.39
N TYR A 461 30.21 -2.84 -8.16
CA TYR A 461 29.75 -1.75 -7.31
C TYR A 461 29.97 -2.02 -5.83
N LYS A 462 29.90 -0.94 -5.05
CA LYS A 462 29.93 -0.93 -3.59
C LYS A 462 28.70 -0.21 -3.09
N VAL A 463 28.15 -0.68 -1.97
CA VAL A 463 27.07 -0.02 -1.25
C VAL A 463 27.58 0.46 0.09
N PHE A 464 27.34 1.74 0.38
CA PHE A 464 27.74 2.42 1.60
C PHE A 464 26.51 2.77 2.42
N LEU A 465 26.61 2.61 3.73
CA LEU A 465 25.59 3.01 4.70
C LEU A 465 26.19 4.02 5.67
N ALA A 466 25.50 5.14 5.89
CA ALA A 466 25.98 6.19 6.78
C ALA A 466 24.88 6.70 7.73
N TYR A 467 25.26 6.86 9.00
CA TYR A 467 24.42 7.44 10.05
C TYR A 467 25.31 8.05 11.15
N GLY A 468 25.07 9.32 11.49
CA GLY A 468 25.96 10.08 12.37
C GLY A 468 27.38 10.10 11.81
N ASP A 469 28.36 9.77 12.66
CA ASP A 469 29.77 9.66 12.26
C ASP A 469 30.15 8.28 11.71
N ARG A 470 29.24 7.31 11.74
CA ARG A 470 29.48 5.94 11.26
C ARG A 470 29.21 5.86 9.76
N ASN A 471 30.20 5.39 9.01
CA ASN A 471 30.12 5.13 7.57
C ASN A 471 30.75 3.77 7.28
N VAL A 472 29.98 2.85 6.68
CA VAL A 472 30.41 1.47 6.43
C VAL A 472 30.19 1.07 4.98
N THR A 473 31.10 0.27 4.43
CA THR A 473 30.87 -0.43 3.16
C THR A 473 30.07 -1.69 3.45
N ALA A 474 28.74 -1.64 3.26
CA ALA A 474 27.83 -2.73 3.58
C ALA A 474 27.92 -3.90 2.58
N TYR A 475 28.29 -3.60 1.33
CA TYR A 475 28.37 -4.60 0.29
C TYR A 475 29.41 -4.25 -0.77
N THR A 476 30.03 -5.28 -1.31
CA THR A 476 30.97 -5.22 -2.42
C THR A 476 30.62 -6.34 -3.40
N SER A 477 30.33 -5.99 -4.65
CA SER A 477 29.98 -7.00 -5.65
C SER A 477 31.21 -7.80 -6.11
N PRO A 478 31.02 -9.00 -6.68
CA PRO A 478 32.09 -9.75 -7.35
C PRO A 478 32.78 -8.94 -8.47
N PRO A 479 34.05 -9.27 -8.79
CA PRO A 479 34.76 -8.64 -9.91
C PRO A 479 34.13 -9.01 -11.25
N VAL A 480 34.17 -8.08 -12.21
CA VAL A 480 33.56 -8.25 -13.54
C VAL A 480 34.60 -8.02 -14.63
N ARG A 481 34.71 -8.98 -15.55
CA ARG A 481 35.59 -8.90 -16.72
C ARG A 481 34.90 -8.14 -17.85
N ALA A 482 35.59 -7.18 -18.45
CA ALA A 482 35.12 -6.55 -19.69
C ALA A 482 35.32 -7.50 -20.88
N ASP A 483 34.36 -7.52 -21.81
CA ASP A 483 34.43 -8.35 -23.03
C ASP A 483 35.65 -8.05 -23.91
N PRO A 484 36.08 -6.77 -24.07
CA PRO A 484 37.20 -6.48 -24.95
C PRO A 484 38.52 -7.07 -24.43
N VAL A 485 39.25 -7.69 -25.36
CA VAL A 485 40.62 -8.18 -25.14
C VAL A 485 41.59 -7.25 -25.86
N VAL A 486 42.55 -6.68 -25.15
CA VAL A 486 43.49 -5.68 -25.69
C VAL A 486 44.90 -6.24 -25.67
N ALA A 487 45.51 -6.43 -26.84
CA ALA A 487 46.84 -7.03 -26.98
C ALA A 487 46.97 -8.37 -26.20
N GLY A 488 45.95 -9.22 -26.32
CA GLY A 488 45.86 -10.53 -25.63
C GLY A 488 45.57 -10.47 -24.13
N ARG A 489 45.36 -9.28 -23.55
CA ARG A 489 45.08 -9.09 -22.12
C ARG A 489 43.59 -8.88 -21.87
N ASN A 490 43.09 -9.53 -20.82
CA ASN A 490 41.76 -9.27 -20.29
C ASN A 490 41.83 -8.16 -19.25
N VAL A 491 40.82 -7.31 -19.21
CA VAL A 491 40.66 -6.26 -18.19
C VAL A 491 39.46 -6.61 -17.32
N THR A 492 39.69 -6.77 -16.02
CA THR A 492 38.66 -7.01 -15.01
C THR A 492 38.58 -5.79 -14.10
N VAL A 493 37.37 -5.31 -13.82
CA VAL A 493 37.14 -4.27 -12.82
C VAL A 493 36.75 -4.96 -11.52
N GLU A 494 37.44 -4.59 -10.44
CA GLU A 494 37.26 -5.18 -9.12
C GLU A 494 37.05 -4.08 -8.09
N ALA A 495 36.23 -4.34 -7.08
CA ALA A 495 36.15 -3.46 -5.94
C ALA A 495 37.35 -3.70 -5.00
N ALA A 496 37.88 -2.61 -4.44
CA ALA A 496 39.00 -2.62 -3.51
C ALA A 496 38.57 -1.96 -2.18
N PRO A 497 39.35 -2.10 -1.08
CA PRO A 497 39.07 -1.37 0.15
C PRO A 497 38.89 0.13 -0.11
N GLU A 498 39.83 0.71 -0.86
CA GLU A 498 39.77 2.08 -1.38
C GLU A 498 39.30 2.08 -2.83
N GLY A 499 38.03 2.44 -3.05
CA GLY A 499 37.46 2.58 -4.40
C GLY A 499 37.41 1.30 -5.23
N PHE A 500 37.91 1.38 -6.46
CA PHE A 500 37.90 0.31 -7.47
C PHE A 500 39.27 0.20 -8.13
N ARG A 501 39.60 -1.01 -8.58
CA ARG A 501 40.86 -1.30 -9.28
C ARG A 501 40.61 -2.06 -10.58
N LEU A 502 41.58 -1.95 -11.49
CA LEU A 502 41.67 -2.74 -12.71
C LEU A 502 42.66 -3.88 -12.47
N ASN A 503 42.28 -5.09 -12.90
CA ASN A 503 43.13 -6.25 -12.96
C ASN A 503 43.34 -6.64 -14.43
N VAL A 504 44.58 -6.55 -14.88
CA VAL A 504 45.00 -6.86 -16.24
C VAL A 504 45.71 -8.21 -16.24
N SER A 505 45.11 -9.20 -16.89
CA SER A 505 45.63 -10.58 -16.93
C SER A 505 46.05 -11.01 -18.33
N LEU A 506 47.19 -11.70 -18.42
CA LEU A 506 47.72 -12.33 -19.64
C LEU A 506 48.27 -13.73 -19.29
N GLY A 507 47.58 -14.78 -19.72
CA GLY A 507 47.89 -16.16 -19.31
C GLY A 507 47.82 -16.29 -17.79
N ASN A 508 48.89 -16.80 -17.17
CA ASN A 508 48.97 -16.97 -15.70
C ASN A 508 49.51 -15.73 -14.95
N ARG A 509 49.72 -14.60 -15.64
CA ARG A 509 50.21 -13.36 -15.02
C ARG A 509 49.09 -12.35 -14.89
N SER A 510 49.04 -11.65 -13.75
CA SER A 510 48.13 -10.54 -13.52
C SER A 510 48.86 -9.35 -12.91
N ALA A 511 48.39 -8.15 -13.22
CA ALA A 511 48.83 -6.90 -12.60
C ALA A 511 47.59 -6.09 -12.22
N THR A 512 47.62 -5.45 -11.05
CA THR A 512 46.50 -4.64 -10.57
C THR A 512 46.92 -3.21 -10.31
N GLY A 513 46.00 -2.27 -10.50
CA GLY A 513 46.19 -0.86 -10.18
C GLY A 513 44.85 -0.14 -10.02
N PRO A 514 44.78 1.01 -9.37
CA PRO A 514 43.52 1.73 -9.18
C PRO A 514 42.89 2.10 -10.53
N VAL A 515 41.56 2.19 -10.57
CA VAL A 515 40.90 2.85 -11.71
C VAL A 515 41.36 4.32 -11.71
N PRO A 516 41.94 4.84 -12.81
CA PRO A 516 42.41 6.23 -12.85
C PRO A 516 41.28 7.21 -12.55
N ALA A 517 41.58 8.29 -11.83
CA ALA A 517 40.59 9.32 -11.55
C ALA A 517 40.13 10.00 -12.84
N VAL A 518 39.04 10.76 -12.78
CA VAL A 518 38.49 11.42 -13.97
C VAL A 518 39.53 12.37 -14.57
N ASN A 519 39.78 12.20 -15.87
CA ASN A 519 40.78 12.92 -16.67
C ASN A 519 42.24 12.60 -16.34
N GLU A 520 42.50 11.47 -15.67
CA GLU A 520 43.84 10.95 -15.41
C GLU A 520 44.15 9.69 -16.22
N THR A 521 45.43 9.31 -16.20
CA THR A 521 45.96 8.11 -16.82
C THR A 521 46.69 7.21 -15.82
N ALA A 522 46.72 5.90 -16.09
CA ALA A 522 47.45 4.92 -15.28
C ALA A 522 48.02 3.81 -16.17
N SER A 523 49.22 3.30 -15.85
CA SER A 523 49.83 2.17 -16.57
C SER A 523 49.74 0.90 -15.74
N ILE A 524 49.09 -0.14 -16.27
CA ILE A 524 48.80 -1.38 -15.54
C ILE A 524 48.98 -2.58 -16.49
N GLY A 525 49.83 -3.54 -16.11
CA GLY A 525 49.96 -4.82 -16.84
C GLY A 525 50.42 -4.70 -18.31
N GLY A 526 51.08 -3.60 -18.67
CA GLY A 526 51.52 -3.31 -20.04
C GLY A 526 50.43 -2.71 -20.94
N LEU A 527 49.38 -2.15 -20.35
CA LEU A 527 48.38 -1.29 -21.00
C LEU A 527 48.39 0.09 -20.34
N GLU A 528 48.15 1.13 -21.13
CA GLU A 528 47.80 2.45 -20.59
C GLU A 528 46.29 2.58 -20.47
N PHE A 529 45.82 3.14 -19.37
CA PHE A 529 44.41 3.43 -19.14
C PHE A 529 44.23 4.94 -19.06
N ALA A 530 43.23 5.46 -19.77
CA ALA A 530 42.81 6.85 -19.69
C ALA A 530 41.34 6.92 -19.30
N ASN A 531 41.02 7.66 -18.24
CA ASN A 531 39.65 7.92 -17.84
C ASN A 531 39.22 9.29 -18.39
N VAL A 532 38.35 9.31 -19.38
CA VAL A 532 37.81 10.55 -19.96
C VAL A 532 36.36 10.68 -19.54
N GLU A 533 36.07 11.64 -18.66
CA GLU A 533 34.70 11.92 -18.18
C GLU A 533 33.98 10.67 -17.66
N GLY A 534 34.66 9.87 -16.83
CA GLY A 534 34.10 8.62 -16.27
C GLY A 534 34.09 7.44 -17.24
N ARG A 535 34.73 7.54 -18.40
CA ARG A 535 34.86 6.44 -19.38
C ARG A 535 36.31 6.01 -19.45
N VAL A 536 36.59 4.76 -19.06
CA VAL A 536 37.93 4.20 -19.03
C VAL A 536 38.24 3.51 -20.35
N TYR A 537 39.32 3.96 -20.99
CA TYR A 537 39.85 3.41 -22.22
C TYR A 537 41.17 2.71 -21.95
N ALA A 538 41.31 1.46 -22.39
CA ALA A 538 42.58 0.77 -22.50
C ALA A 538 43.25 1.13 -23.83
N ILE A 539 44.53 1.45 -23.76
CA ILE A 539 45.34 1.97 -24.86
C ILE A 539 46.59 1.07 -25.02
N ASN A 540 46.84 0.67 -26.26
CA ASN A 540 48.07 -0.01 -26.67
C ASN A 540 48.46 0.45 -28.07
N GLY A 541 49.51 1.25 -28.18
CA GLY A 541 49.89 1.91 -29.43
C GLY A 541 48.75 2.76 -29.98
N ALA A 542 48.38 2.53 -31.25
CA ALA A 542 47.25 3.22 -31.89
C ALA A 542 45.86 2.64 -31.51
N THR A 543 45.80 1.54 -30.76
CA THR A 543 44.54 0.90 -30.37
C THR A 543 43.99 1.56 -29.11
N ARG A 544 42.74 2.02 -29.16
CA ARG A 544 42.01 2.58 -28.02
C ARG A 544 40.64 1.92 -27.90
N VAL A 545 40.38 1.25 -26.78
CA VAL A 545 39.13 0.50 -26.55
C VAL A 545 38.54 0.87 -25.21
N ARG A 546 37.25 1.18 -25.17
CA ARG A 546 36.54 1.44 -23.90
C ARG A 546 36.33 0.11 -23.17
N VAL A 547 36.78 0.03 -21.92
CA VAL A 547 36.70 -1.18 -21.10
C VAL A 547 35.76 -1.03 -19.90
N ALA A 548 35.55 0.20 -19.42
CA ALA A 548 34.57 0.47 -18.37
C ALA A 548 33.98 1.88 -18.50
N ARG A 549 32.84 2.10 -17.86
CA ARG A 549 32.24 3.41 -17.62
C ARG A 549 31.73 3.49 -16.19
N GLN A 550 31.86 4.65 -15.56
CA GLN A 550 31.30 4.89 -14.25
C GLN A 550 29.77 4.79 -14.33
N GLU A 551 29.14 4.25 -13.29
CA GLU A 551 27.68 4.30 -13.18
C GLU A 551 27.20 5.75 -13.10
N THR A 552 26.06 6.00 -13.72
CA THR A 552 25.33 7.27 -13.65
C THR A 552 23.92 6.95 -13.14
N TYR A 553 23.36 7.86 -12.36
CA TYR A 553 22.09 7.68 -11.67
C TYR A 553 21.16 8.88 -11.95
N GLU A 554 19.88 8.73 -11.61
CA GLU A 554 18.81 9.72 -11.89
C GLU A 554 18.48 10.64 -10.70
#